data_AF-A0A538JJA5-F1
#
_entry.id   AF-A0A538JJA5-F1
#
_cell.length_a   1.000
_cell.length_b   1.000
_cell.length_c   1.000
_cell.angle_alpha   90.00
_cell.angle_beta   90.00
_cell.angle_gamma   90.00
#
_symmetry.space_group_name_H-M   'P 1'
#
loop_
_entity.id
_entity.type
_entity.pdbx_description
1 polymer ?
#
loop_
_entity_poly.entity_id
_entity_poly.type
_entity_poly.pdbx_seq_one_letter_code
_entity_poly.pdbx_strand_id
1 'polypeptide(L)'
;MPAFDLSGLGWTAELAASLEAGSIPGRVAVQHRGEYVVYSELGELRVRLPGRLLRDGITAAVGDWVALDGEAIRAVLPRRTALVRQAAGRETGAQVLAANVDVAFLVTSLGPDLEPRRLERYLTVVWESGASPAILLTKSDLHIDAAEQALEVEAVAFGVPVHVVSAVTGEGCDEVAAYLAPGTTGVLLGSSGVGKSTLVNRLAGSELLRTREIREDDGKGRHTTSHRELVVLPGGGMLIDTPGLRELQLWDGGGSGFEEAFADVEELAAGCRFSDCAHLREPGCAVLAAVDDGVLPLERLRSYRKLERELQRQVRRQSDARELAARRKEIRKFTRSLRKDAW
;
A
#
# COMPACT_ATOMS: atom_id res chain seq x y z
N MET A 1 27.25 12.98 1.47
CA MET A 1 25.92 13.54 1.12
C MET A 1 25.41 14.26 2.36
N PRO A 2 24.63 15.36 2.24
CA PRO A 2 24.19 16.08 3.41
C PRO A 2 23.34 15.18 4.32
N ALA A 3 23.45 15.43 5.63
CA ALA A 3 22.58 14.84 6.63
C ALA A 3 21.11 15.08 6.28
N PHE A 4 20.25 14.09 6.51
CA PHE A 4 18.80 14.30 6.40
C PHE A 4 18.26 14.83 7.72
N ASP A 5 17.37 15.81 7.65
CA ASP A 5 16.54 16.20 8.77
C ASP A 5 15.46 15.12 9.00
N LEU A 6 15.53 14.43 10.14
CA LEU A 6 14.59 13.36 10.47
C LEU A 6 13.16 13.85 10.56
N SER A 7 12.92 15.08 11.03
CA SER A 7 11.57 15.64 11.12
C SER A 7 10.97 15.85 9.72
N GLY A 8 11.77 16.34 8.77
CA GLY A 8 11.42 16.42 7.35
C GLY A 8 11.20 15.04 6.70
N LEU A 9 11.76 13.98 7.27
CA LEU A 9 11.47 12.59 6.89
C LEU A 9 10.27 11.98 7.64
N GLY A 10 9.55 12.73 8.48
CA GLY A 10 8.38 12.24 9.21
C GLY A 10 8.72 11.48 10.50
N TRP A 11 9.85 11.80 11.14
CA TRP A 11 10.20 11.28 12.47
C TRP A 11 9.34 11.94 13.56
N THR A 12 8.83 11.14 14.50
CA THR A 12 7.92 11.60 15.55
C THR A 12 8.43 11.24 16.94
N ALA A 13 7.80 11.83 17.97
CA ALA A 13 8.11 11.50 19.36
C ALA A 13 7.78 10.04 19.72
N GLU A 14 6.73 9.44 19.14
CA GLU A 14 6.41 8.02 19.39
C GLU A 14 7.50 7.09 18.85
N LEU A 15 8.05 7.42 17.68
CA LEU A 15 9.18 6.67 17.10
C LEU A 15 10.44 6.83 17.94
N ALA A 16 10.70 8.05 18.43
CA ALA A 16 11.82 8.31 19.35
C ALA A 16 11.71 7.51 20.65
N ALA A 17 10.50 7.39 21.21
CA ALA A 17 10.26 6.58 22.41
C ALA A 17 10.45 5.06 22.17
N SER A 18 10.31 4.62 20.92
CA SER A 18 10.51 3.22 20.51
C SER A 18 11.95 2.90 20.11
N LEU A 19 12.81 3.91 19.98
CA LEU A 19 14.20 3.75 19.56
C LEU A 19 15.06 3.21 20.73
N GLU A 20 15.74 2.10 20.51
CA GLU A 20 16.66 1.55 21.51
C GLU A 20 17.87 2.47 21.74
N ALA A 21 18.26 2.65 23.01
CA ALA A 21 19.40 3.46 23.40
C ALA A 21 20.68 3.05 22.65
N GLY A 22 21.40 4.05 22.14
CA GLY A 22 22.64 3.86 21.37
C GLY A 22 22.44 3.45 19.91
N SER A 23 21.20 3.32 19.43
CA SER A 23 20.91 3.08 18.02
C SER A 23 20.73 4.39 17.25
N ILE A 24 21.04 4.37 15.96
CA ILE A 24 20.81 5.51 15.07
C ILE A 24 19.50 5.28 14.30
N PRO A 25 18.55 6.23 14.28
CA PRO A 25 17.35 6.08 13.47
C PRO A 25 17.67 6.22 11.98
N GLY A 26 17.04 5.37 11.17
CA GLY A 26 17.11 5.46 9.72
C GLY A 26 15.76 5.17 9.08
N ARG A 27 15.45 5.86 7.98
CA ARG A 27 14.26 5.59 7.18
C ARG A 27 14.63 4.82 5.93
N VAL A 28 14.02 3.66 5.71
CA VAL A 28 14.31 2.80 4.56
C VAL A 28 13.85 3.48 3.27
N ALA A 29 14.81 3.84 2.43
CA ALA A 29 14.57 4.51 1.17
C ALA A 29 14.51 3.55 -0.02
N VAL A 30 15.39 2.55 -0.06
CA VAL A 30 15.44 1.57 -1.15
C VAL A 30 15.60 0.16 -0.57
N GLN A 31 14.92 -0.80 -1.18
CA GLN A 31 15.10 -2.22 -0.90
C GLN A 31 15.58 -2.95 -2.17
N HIS A 32 16.76 -3.57 -2.10
CA HIS A 32 17.32 -4.33 -3.22
C HIS A 32 18.04 -5.61 -2.75
N ARG A 33 17.48 -6.79 -3.07
CA ARG A 33 18.11 -8.12 -2.90
C ARG A 33 18.79 -8.39 -1.55
N GLY A 34 18.20 -7.90 -0.44
CA GLY A 34 18.71 -8.12 0.93
C GLY A 34 19.61 -6.99 1.46
N GLU A 35 19.93 -6.01 0.62
CA GLU A 35 20.54 -4.74 1.00
C GLU A 35 19.47 -3.64 1.00
N TYR A 36 19.69 -2.67 1.88
CA TYR A 36 18.81 -1.55 2.09
C TYR A 36 19.60 -0.26 2.02
N VAL A 37 19.00 0.76 1.43
CA VAL A 37 19.46 2.15 1.56
C VAL A 37 18.57 2.83 2.58
N VAL A 38 19.17 3.50 3.56
CA VAL A 38 18.46 4.24 4.60
C VAL A 38 18.90 5.70 4.63
N TYR A 39 17.94 6.61 4.83
CA TYR A 39 18.20 8.02 5.10
C TYR A 39 18.26 8.27 6.60
N SER A 40 19.32 8.95 7.05
CA SER A 40 19.58 9.25 8.46
C SER A 40 20.25 10.61 8.62
N GLU A 41 20.44 11.04 9.87
CA GLU A 41 21.23 12.24 10.19
C GLU A 41 22.70 12.11 9.80
N LEU A 42 23.20 10.89 9.56
CA LEU A 42 24.54 10.65 9.02
C LEU A 42 24.58 10.67 7.48
N GLY A 43 23.44 10.94 6.85
CA GLY A 43 23.24 10.90 5.41
C GLY A 43 22.66 9.57 4.94
N GLU A 44 22.91 9.26 3.67
CA GLU A 44 22.50 8.01 3.03
C GLU A 44 23.47 6.88 3.44
N LEU A 45 22.94 5.82 4.03
CA LEU A 45 23.71 4.66 4.47
C LEU A 45 23.23 3.40 3.77
N ARG A 46 24.17 2.51 3.44
CA ARG A 46 23.85 1.13 3.00
C ARG A 46 23.91 0.21 4.20
N VAL A 47 22.82 -0.51 4.43
CA VAL A 47 22.66 -1.38 5.59
C VAL A 47 22.11 -2.75 5.19
N ARG A 48 22.34 -3.74 6.04
CA ARG A 48 21.85 -5.10 5.85
C ARG A 48 20.87 -5.49 6.95
N LEU A 49 19.89 -6.31 6.60
CA LEU A 49 18.99 -6.95 7.57
C LEU A 49 19.61 -8.28 8.02
N PRO A 50 20.04 -8.43 9.29
CA PRO A 50 20.64 -9.66 9.77
C PRO A 50 19.69 -10.85 9.63
N GLY A 51 20.22 -12.00 9.19
CA GLY A 51 19.41 -13.22 8.99
C GLY A 51 18.71 -13.75 10.25
N ARG A 52 19.12 -13.32 11.46
CA ARG A 52 18.37 -13.60 12.69
C ARG A 52 16.97 -12.98 12.68
N LEU A 53 16.86 -11.72 12.27
CA LEU A 53 15.59 -10.99 12.22
C LEU A 53 14.66 -11.62 11.18
N LEU A 54 15.20 -12.01 10.02
CA LEU A 54 14.44 -12.75 9.00
C LEU A 54 13.89 -14.08 9.53
N ARG A 55 14.67 -14.82 10.34
CA ARG A 55 14.20 -16.07 10.97
C ARG A 55 13.13 -15.83 12.03
N ASP A 56 13.16 -14.66 12.67
CA ASP A 56 12.14 -14.21 13.62
C ASP A 56 10.92 -13.60 12.92
N GLY A 57 10.89 -13.60 11.57
CA GLY A 57 9.78 -13.09 10.75
C GLY A 57 9.78 -11.58 10.56
N ILE A 58 10.82 -10.89 11.02
CA ILE A 58 10.96 -9.44 10.89
C ILE A 58 11.48 -9.12 9.50
N THR A 59 10.74 -8.26 8.79
CA THR A 59 11.08 -7.77 7.45
C THR A 59 10.99 -6.25 7.43
N ALA A 60 11.88 -5.61 6.67
CA ALA A 60 11.85 -4.18 6.41
C ALA A 60 11.33 -3.91 4.99
N ALA A 61 10.53 -2.87 4.84
CA ALA A 61 9.98 -2.38 3.58
C ALA A 61 10.35 -0.90 3.40
N VAL A 62 10.20 -0.37 2.19
CA VAL A 62 10.41 1.05 1.92
C VAL A 62 9.44 1.89 2.77
N GLY A 63 9.95 2.95 3.38
CA GLY A 63 9.23 3.81 4.32
C GLY A 63 9.30 3.36 5.78
N ASP A 64 9.80 2.15 6.08
CA ASP A 64 10.01 1.72 7.47
C ASP A 64 11.04 2.61 8.17
N TRP A 65 10.79 2.83 9.46
CA TRP A 65 11.78 3.36 10.37
C TRP A 65 12.52 2.20 11.03
N VAL A 66 13.85 2.28 11.09
CA VAL A 66 14.73 1.24 11.61
C VAL A 66 15.70 1.79 12.63
N ALA A 67 16.04 0.97 13.63
CA ALA A 67 17.14 1.21 14.54
C ALA A 67 18.41 0.59 13.93
N LEU A 68 19.43 1.41 13.71
CA LEU A 68 20.70 1.00 13.12
C LEU A 68 21.77 0.81 14.20
N ASP A 69 22.61 -0.20 14.00
CA ASP A 69 23.85 -0.45 14.73
C ASP A 69 24.98 -0.64 13.70
N GLY A 70 25.71 0.44 13.43
CA GLY A 70 26.63 0.52 12.31
C GLY A 70 25.91 0.29 10.96
N GLU A 71 26.36 -0.68 10.18
CA GLU A 71 25.80 -1.03 8.86
C GLU A 71 24.70 -2.12 8.94
N ALA A 72 24.14 -2.37 10.13
CA ALA A 72 23.13 -3.40 10.33
C ALA A 72 21.82 -2.83 10.88
N ILE A 73 20.70 -3.32 10.37
CA ILE A 73 19.38 -3.11 10.97
C ILE A 73 19.29 -3.97 12.23
N ARG A 74 19.12 -3.32 13.37
CA ARG A 74 18.95 -3.96 14.67
C ARG A 74 17.49 -4.28 14.96
N ALA A 75 16.60 -3.35 14.62
CA ALA A 75 15.15 -3.50 14.76
C ALA A 75 14.42 -2.68 13.69
N VAL A 76 13.19 -3.10 13.36
CA VAL A 76 12.22 -2.29 12.63
C VAL A 76 11.28 -1.68 13.67
N LEU A 77 11.13 -0.37 13.65
CA LEU A 77 10.28 0.37 14.59
C LEU A 77 8.79 0.17 14.26
N PRO A 78 7.88 0.43 15.22
CA PRO A 78 6.44 0.28 14.99
C PRO A 78 5.96 1.07 13.76
N ARG A 79 5.13 0.43 12.94
CA ARG A 79 4.53 1.05 11.75
C ARG A 79 3.26 1.78 12.14
N ARG A 80 3.09 3.02 11.69
CA ARG A 80 1.80 3.73 11.76
C ARG A 80 0.82 3.21 10.72
N THR A 81 1.31 2.96 9.51
CA THR A 81 0.54 2.43 8.38
C THR A 81 1.37 1.39 7.63
N ALA A 82 0.71 0.44 6.98
CA ALA A 82 1.39 -0.59 6.21
C ALA A 82 0.53 -1.07 5.03
N LEU A 83 1.00 -0.82 3.81
CA LEU A 83 0.41 -1.42 2.63
C LEU A 83 0.90 -2.85 2.49
N VAL A 84 0.00 -3.79 2.72
CA VAL A 84 0.29 -5.22 2.71
C VAL A 84 -0.40 -5.88 1.53
N ARG A 85 0.30 -6.82 0.89
CA ARG A 85 -0.32 -7.75 -0.06
C ARG A 85 0.00 -9.18 0.33
N GLN A 86 -0.80 -10.12 -0.17
CA GLN A 86 -0.39 -11.51 -0.16
C GLN A 86 0.86 -11.71 -1.03
N ALA A 87 1.88 -12.38 -0.50
CA ALA A 87 3.08 -12.73 -1.25
C ALA A 87 2.71 -13.68 -2.40
N ALA A 88 3.33 -13.48 -3.57
CA ALA A 88 3.14 -14.36 -4.72
C ALA A 88 3.81 -15.72 -4.46
N GLY A 89 3.06 -16.82 -4.56
CA GLY A 89 3.59 -18.19 -4.46
C GLY A 89 2.76 -19.12 -3.57
N ARG A 90 3.33 -20.28 -3.21
CA ARG A 90 2.70 -21.27 -2.31
C ARG A 90 2.76 -20.88 -0.84
N GLU A 91 3.51 -19.84 -0.49
CA GLU A 91 3.59 -19.33 0.87
C GLU A 91 2.50 -18.29 1.11
N THR A 92 1.65 -18.56 2.09
CA THR A 92 0.56 -17.69 2.57
C THR A 92 1.10 -16.51 3.40
N GLY A 93 2.22 -15.93 3.01
CA GLY A 93 2.89 -14.85 3.74
C GLY A 93 2.36 -13.48 3.33
N ALA A 94 2.25 -12.56 4.28
CA ALA A 94 2.07 -11.14 4.01
C ALA A 94 3.40 -10.52 3.53
N GLN A 95 3.35 -9.70 2.49
CA GLN A 95 4.45 -8.86 2.05
C GLN A 95 4.08 -7.39 2.21
N VAL A 96 4.86 -6.66 3.00
CA VAL A 96 4.72 -5.20 3.13
C VAL A 96 5.37 -4.55 1.91
N LEU A 97 4.58 -3.74 1.20
CA LEU A 97 4.98 -3.01 0.00
C LEU A 97 5.60 -1.66 0.35
N ALA A 98 4.96 -0.95 1.27
CA ALA A 98 5.36 0.34 1.79
C ALA A 98 4.83 0.49 3.23
N ALA A 99 5.54 1.25 4.05
CA ALA A 99 5.16 1.52 5.44
C ALA A 99 5.27 3.02 5.76
N ASN A 100 4.54 3.46 6.79
CA ASN A 100 4.50 4.85 7.24
C ASN A 100 4.15 5.83 6.10
N VAL A 101 3.17 5.43 5.31
CA VAL A 101 2.51 6.20 4.26
C VAL A 101 1.36 7.00 4.88
N ASP A 102 1.26 8.27 4.53
CA ASP A 102 0.14 9.15 4.88
C ASP A 102 -0.97 9.07 3.83
N VAL A 103 -0.59 9.13 2.54
CA VAL A 103 -1.51 9.21 1.41
C VAL A 103 -1.18 8.14 0.37
N ALA A 104 -2.18 7.38 -0.06
CA ALA A 104 -2.05 6.44 -1.16
C ALA A 104 -2.77 6.95 -2.42
N PHE A 105 -1.99 7.29 -3.42
CA PHE A 105 -2.48 7.74 -4.71
C PHE A 105 -2.83 6.53 -5.59
N LEU A 106 -4.12 6.33 -5.84
CA LEU A 106 -4.63 5.33 -6.77
C LEU A 106 -4.57 5.89 -8.18
N VAL A 107 -3.51 5.53 -8.90
CA VAL A 107 -3.19 6.04 -10.23
C VAL A 107 -3.79 5.13 -11.29
N THR A 108 -4.67 5.70 -12.11
CA THR A 108 -5.23 5.07 -13.31
C THR A 108 -5.22 6.07 -14.46
N SER A 109 -5.05 5.61 -15.70
CA SER A 109 -5.17 6.51 -16.85
C SER A 109 -6.63 6.63 -17.27
N LEU A 110 -7.00 7.82 -17.73
CA LEU A 110 -8.25 8.04 -18.46
C LEU A 110 -8.28 7.18 -19.73
N GLY A 111 -9.50 6.92 -20.21
CA GLY A 111 -9.76 6.15 -21.42
C GLY A 111 -10.34 4.74 -21.15
N PRO A 112 -10.36 3.88 -22.18
CA PRO A 112 -11.15 2.64 -22.17
C PRO A 112 -10.68 1.58 -21.16
N ASP A 113 -9.48 1.74 -20.60
CA ASP A 113 -8.92 0.84 -19.59
C ASP A 113 -9.27 1.25 -18.15
N LEU A 114 -10.05 2.33 -17.97
CA LEU A 114 -10.56 2.75 -16.67
C LEU A 114 -11.52 1.68 -16.12
N GLU A 115 -11.09 0.98 -15.07
CA GLU A 115 -11.84 -0.12 -14.46
C GLU A 115 -12.24 0.23 -13.02
N PRO A 116 -13.48 0.70 -12.77
CA PRO A 116 -13.93 1.10 -11.44
C PRO A 116 -13.79 0.00 -10.39
N ARG A 117 -14.02 -1.26 -10.77
CA ARG A 117 -13.87 -2.43 -9.88
C ARG A 117 -12.45 -2.61 -9.34
N ARG A 118 -11.44 -2.19 -10.09
CA ARG A 118 -10.05 -2.22 -9.64
C ARG A 118 -9.80 -1.14 -8.59
N LEU A 119 -10.43 0.04 -8.75
CA LEU A 119 -10.36 1.12 -7.77
C LEU A 119 -11.03 0.71 -6.46
N GLU A 120 -12.23 0.13 -6.48
CA GLU A 120 -12.91 -0.38 -5.27
C GLU A 120 -12.01 -1.33 -4.47
N ARG A 121 -11.36 -2.27 -5.15
CA ARG A 121 -10.43 -3.21 -4.53
C ARG A 121 -9.22 -2.51 -3.91
N TYR A 122 -8.67 -1.50 -4.59
CA TYR A 122 -7.53 -0.75 -4.08
C TYR A 122 -7.90 0.13 -2.89
N LEU A 123 -9.09 0.72 -2.90
CA LEU A 123 -9.63 1.49 -1.79
C LEU A 123 -9.69 0.64 -0.52
N THR A 124 -10.22 -0.58 -0.60
CA THR A 124 -10.22 -1.52 0.53
C THR A 124 -8.81 -1.73 1.11
N VAL A 125 -7.81 -1.94 0.26
CA VAL A 125 -6.42 -2.15 0.71
C VAL A 125 -5.81 -0.89 1.32
N VAL A 126 -6.13 0.28 0.78
CA VAL A 126 -5.63 1.56 1.30
C VAL A 126 -6.24 1.86 2.67
N TRP A 127 -7.56 1.73 2.81
CA TRP A 127 -8.22 1.93 4.10
C TRP A 127 -7.70 0.95 5.17
N GLU A 128 -7.56 -0.34 4.80
CA GLU A 128 -6.97 -1.35 5.69
C GLU A 128 -5.53 -1.01 6.12
N SER A 129 -4.78 -0.29 5.29
CA SER A 129 -3.42 0.14 5.62
C SER A 129 -3.36 1.31 6.62
N GLY A 130 -4.48 2.01 6.83
CA GLY A 130 -4.58 3.25 7.61
C GLY A 130 -4.11 4.51 6.87
N ALA A 131 -3.79 4.42 5.57
CA ALA A 131 -3.43 5.57 4.74
C ALA A 131 -4.69 6.21 4.13
N SER A 132 -4.65 7.52 3.88
CA SER A 132 -5.75 8.23 3.20
C SER A 132 -5.67 8.01 1.68
N PRO A 133 -6.76 7.58 1.00
CA PRO A 133 -6.75 7.44 -0.46
C PRO A 133 -6.94 8.78 -1.18
N ALA A 134 -6.33 8.92 -2.34
CA ALA A 134 -6.68 9.91 -3.36
C ALA A 134 -6.57 9.27 -4.75
N ILE A 135 -7.52 9.50 -5.64
CA ILE A 135 -7.51 8.91 -6.99
C ILE A 135 -6.93 9.90 -7.98
N LEU A 136 -5.97 9.44 -8.77
CA LEU A 136 -5.34 10.23 -9.82
C LEU A 136 -5.71 9.66 -11.20
N LEU A 137 -6.47 10.42 -11.96
CA LEU A 137 -6.86 10.13 -13.34
C LEU A 137 -5.86 10.78 -14.29
N THR A 138 -4.89 9.99 -14.74
CA THR A 138 -3.74 10.49 -15.51
C THR A 138 -4.03 10.55 -17.01
N LYS A 139 -3.14 11.24 -17.73
CA LYS A 139 -3.15 11.41 -19.19
C LYS A 139 -4.35 12.21 -19.68
N SER A 140 -4.81 13.19 -18.90
CA SER A 140 -5.90 14.10 -19.31
C SER A 140 -5.63 14.80 -20.64
N ASP A 141 -4.36 14.99 -21.00
CA ASP A 141 -3.93 15.54 -22.29
C ASP A 141 -4.36 14.72 -23.53
N LEU A 142 -4.77 13.46 -23.34
CA LEU A 142 -5.23 12.58 -24.41
C LEU A 142 -6.76 12.45 -24.50
N HIS A 143 -7.51 13.07 -23.58
CA HIS A 143 -8.94 12.81 -23.39
C HIS A 143 -9.73 14.12 -23.26
N ILE A 144 -10.70 14.31 -24.16
CA ILE A 144 -11.60 15.49 -24.14
C ILE A 144 -12.74 15.34 -23.12
N ASP A 145 -13.03 14.10 -22.73
CA ASP A 145 -14.11 13.65 -21.85
C ASP A 145 -13.64 13.37 -20.41
N ALA A 146 -12.48 13.91 -20.02
CA ALA A 146 -11.86 13.65 -18.72
C ALA A 146 -12.79 13.97 -17.52
N ALA A 147 -13.60 15.03 -17.63
CA ALA A 147 -14.53 15.43 -16.59
C ALA A 147 -15.70 14.44 -16.41
N GLU A 148 -16.20 13.85 -17.50
CA GLU A 148 -17.28 12.87 -17.45
C GLU A 148 -16.79 11.57 -16.81
N GLN A 149 -15.62 11.08 -17.21
CA GLN A 149 -14.99 9.92 -16.59
C GLN A 149 -14.62 10.15 -15.11
N ALA A 150 -14.29 11.37 -14.72
CA ALA A 150 -14.06 11.72 -13.32
C ALA A 150 -15.33 11.57 -12.48
N LEU A 151 -16.49 12.05 -12.98
CA LEU A 151 -17.78 11.88 -12.31
C LEU A 151 -18.18 10.40 -12.17
N GLU A 152 -17.88 9.57 -13.17
CA GLU A 152 -18.10 8.12 -13.08
C GLU A 152 -17.26 7.48 -11.96
N VAL A 153 -16.02 7.94 -11.79
CA VAL A 153 -15.13 7.44 -10.73
C VAL A 153 -15.59 7.93 -9.36
N GLU A 154 -15.97 9.20 -9.23
CA GLU A 154 -16.52 9.78 -7.99
C GLU A 154 -17.77 9.05 -7.52
N ALA A 155 -18.63 8.63 -8.46
CA ALA A 155 -19.83 7.85 -8.15
C ALA A 155 -19.52 6.47 -7.55
N VAL A 156 -18.33 5.91 -7.81
CA VAL A 156 -17.90 4.60 -7.29
C VAL A 156 -16.98 4.74 -6.07
N ALA A 157 -16.21 5.83 -5.99
CA ALA A 157 -15.24 6.10 -4.94
C ALA A 157 -15.77 7.17 -3.98
N PHE A 158 -16.89 6.88 -3.34
CA PHE A 158 -17.61 7.85 -2.50
C PHE A 158 -16.72 8.44 -1.40
N GLY A 159 -16.67 9.77 -1.30
CA GLY A 159 -15.89 10.48 -0.30
C GLY A 159 -14.37 10.49 -0.53
N VAL A 160 -13.88 9.90 -1.63
CA VAL A 160 -12.47 9.89 -1.98
C VAL A 160 -12.17 11.02 -2.97
N PRO A 161 -11.17 11.88 -2.72
CA PRO A 161 -10.78 12.92 -3.66
C PRO A 161 -10.33 12.34 -5.01
N VAL A 162 -10.83 12.89 -6.11
CA VAL A 162 -10.48 12.53 -7.48
C VAL A 162 -9.81 13.71 -8.16
N HIS A 163 -8.59 13.51 -8.69
CA HIS A 163 -7.84 14.53 -9.39
C HIS A 163 -7.57 14.10 -10.83
N VAL A 164 -7.99 14.93 -11.78
CA VAL A 164 -7.63 14.80 -13.19
C VAL A 164 -6.27 15.45 -13.40
N VAL A 165 -5.30 14.68 -13.91
CA VAL A 165 -3.92 15.14 -14.02
C VAL A 165 -3.30 14.81 -15.38
N SER A 166 -2.42 15.71 -15.84
CA SER A 166 -1.49 15.40 -16.91
C SER A 166 -0.07 15.64 -16.44
N ALA A 167 0.72 14.57 -16.47
CA ALA A 167 2.16 14.62 -16.28
C ALA A 167 2.92 15.14 -17.52
N VAL A 168 2.21 15.52 -18.59
CA VAL A 168 2.76 16.18 -19.79
C VAL A 168 2.51 17.68 -19.78
N THR A 169 1.31 18.16 -19.44
CA THR A 169 0.96 19.59 -19.53
C THR A 169 1.22 20.37 -18.25
N GLY A 170 0.90 19.78 -17.10
CA GLY A 170 1.13 20.34 -15.75
C GLY A 170 -0.15 20.32 -14.94
N GLU A 171 -1.27 20.18 -15.64
CA GLU A 171 -2.61 20.18 -15.12
C GLU A 171 -2.77 19.22 -13.93
N GLY A 172 -3.39 19.74 -12.87
CA GLY A 172 -3.70 19.04 -11.62
C GLY A 172 -2.49 18.62 -10.78
N CYS A 173 -1.25 18.80 -11.24
CA CYS A 173 -0.06 18.34 -10.52
C CYS A 173 0.21 19.15 -9.24
N ASP A 174 -0.14 20.43 -9.21
CA ASP A 174 0.01 21.29 -8.02
C ASP A 174 -0.95 20.85 -6.90
N GLU A 175 -2.17 20.42 -7.23
CA GLU A 175 -3.12 19.85 -6.27
C GLU A 175 -2.58 18.55 -5.67
N VAL A 176 -1.99 17.68 -6.49
CA VAL A 176 -1.33 16.46 -6.01
C VAL A 176 -0.13 16.78 -5.12
N ALA A 177 0.66 17.79 -5.48
CA ALA A 177 1.81 18.22 -4.68
C ALA A 177 1.39 18.76 -3.30
N ALA A 178 0.19 19.35 -3.17
CA ALA A 178 -0.32 19.87 -1.89
C ALA A 178 -0.53 18.78 -0.82
N TYR A 179 -0.78 17.54 -1.22
CA TYR A 179 -0.81 16.39 -0.29
C TYR A 179 0.57 16.03 0.25
N LEU A 180 1.64 16.48 -0.39
CA LEU A 180 3.03 16.08 -0.12
C LEU A 180 3.77 17.21 0.60
N ALA A 181 3.18 17.71 1.69
CA ALA A 181 3.84 18.64 2.60
C ALA A 181 5.10 18.02 3.24
N PRO A 182 6.05 18.82 3.76
CA PRO A 182 7.22 18.32 4.49
C PRO A 182 6.85 17.27 5.54
N GLY A 183 7.59 16.15 5.58
CA GLY A 183 7.32 15.04 6.49
C GLY A 183 6.21 14.09 6.05
N THR A 184 5.43 14.44 5.03
CA THR A 184 4.31 13.63 4.52
C THR A 184 4.78 12.66 3.46
N THR A 185 4.29 11.42 3.51
CA THR A 185 4.69 10.34 2.60
C THR A 185 3.53 9.87 1.75
N GLY A 186 3.62 10.09 0.45
CA GLY A 186 2.75 9.51 -0.56
C GLY A 186 3.27 8.17 -1.08
N VAL A 187 2.36 7.33 -1.59
CA VAL A 187 2.71 6.15 -2.39
C VAL A 187 1.85 6.08 -3.63
N LEU A 188 2.45 5.72 -4.77
CA LEU A 188 1.71 5.54 -6.02
C LEU A 188 1.34 4.07 -6.20
N LEU A 189 0.04 3.78 -6.31
CA LEU A 189 -0.52 2.45 -6.55
C LEU A 189 -1.27 2.45 -7.88
N GLY A 190 -0.97 1.50 -8.75
CA GLY A 190 -1.61 1.47 -10.07
C GLY A 190 -0.97 0.47 -11.01
N SER A 191 -1.67 0.16 -12.09
CA SER A 191 -1.18 -0.77 -13.11
C SER A 191 0.08 -0.24 -13.82
N SER A 192 0.80 -1.11 -14.51
CA SER A 192 1.92 -0.68 -15.35
C SER A 192 1.42 0.21 -16.49
N GLY A 193 2.15 1.26 -16.85
CA GLY A 193 1.80 2.11 -18.00
C GLY A 193 0.75 3.21 -17.74
N VAL A 194 0.19 3.31 -16.53
CA VAL A 194 -0.75 4.38 -16.13
C VAL A 194 -0.07 5.73 -15.84
N GLY A 195 1.26 5.84 -16.03
CA GLY A 195 1.97 7.12 -15.88
C GLY A 195 2.53 7.44 -14.49
N LYS A 196 2.58 6.49 -13.54
CA LYS A 196 3.17 6.67 -12.19
C LYS A 196 4.57 7.31 -12.23
N SER A 197 5.52 6.66 -12.89
CA SER A 197 6.92 7.13 -12.94
C SER A 197 7.06 8.48 -13.66
N THR A 198 6.22 8.76 -14.67
CA THR A 198 6.16 10.09 -15.32
C THR A 198 5.70 11.16 -14.33
N LEU A 199 4.69 10.85 -13.51
CA LEU A 199 4.20 11.75 -12.47
C LEU A 199 5.25 12.00 -11.37
N VAL A 200 5.97 10.95 -10.93
CA VAL A 200 7.09 11.09 -9.96
C VAL A 200 8.13 12.07 -10.50
N ASN A 201 8.58 11.90 -11.75
CA ASN A 201 9.59 12.77 -12.36
C ASN A 201 9.11 14.23 -12.43
N ARG A 202 7.83 14.43 -12.75
CA ARG A 202 7.23 15.77 -12.75
C ARG A 202 7.25 16.40 -11.36
N LEU A 203 6.75 15.71 -10.35
CA LEU A 203 6.67 16.22 -8.98
C LEU A 203 8.07 16.43 -8.37
N ALA A 204 9.05 15.63 -8.78
CA ALA A 204 10.44 15.79 -8.37
C ALA A 204 11.17 16.93 -9.12
N GLY A 205 10.56 17.55 -10.13
CA GLY A 205 11.17 18.61 -10.95
C GLY A 205 12.41 18.17 -11.73
N SER A 206 12.65 16.86 -11.87
CA SER A 206 13.83 16.30 -12.53
C SER A 206 13.56 14.88 -13.04
N GLU A 207 14.30 14.44 -14.07
CA GLU A 207 14.21 13.08 -14.63
C GLU A 207 14.89 12.02 -13.71
N LEU A 208 14.53 11.98 -12.42
CA LEU A 208 15.16 11.13 -11.40
C LEU A 208 15.05 9.64 -11.72
N LEU A 209 13.93 9.19 -12.29
CA LEU A 209 13.69 7.77 -12.58
C LEU A 209 14.33 7.34 -13.91
N ARG A 210 14.40 8.22 -14.92
CA ARG A 210 15.01 7.91 -16.23
C ARG A 210 16.54 7.79 -16.16
N THR A 211 17.20 8.62 -15.36
CA THR A 211 18.68 8.61 -15.26
C THR A 211 19.22 7.39 -14.50
N ARG A 212 18.41 6.71 -13.68
CA ARG A 212 18.83 5.50 -12.95
C ARG A 212 18.60 4.20 -13.71
N GLU A 213 17.61 4.14 -14.61
CA GLU A 213 17.44 3.01 -15.55
C GLU A 213 18.69 2.80 -16.43
N ILE A 214 19.45 3.86 -16.72
CA ILE A 214 20.67 3.82 -17.54
C ILE A 214 21.89 3.30 -16.74
N ARG A 215 21.87 3.35 -15.40
CA ARG A 215 22.97 2.83 -14.57
C ARG A 215 22.85 1.33 -14.24
N GLU A 216 21.76 0.68 -14.64
CA GLU A 216 21.59 -0.78 -14.55
C GLU A 216 22.13 -1.54 -15.77
N ASP A 217 22.80 -0.86 -16.71
CA ASP A 217 23.33 -1.49 -17.92
C ASP A 217 24.68 -2.19 -17.67
N ASP A 218 24.64 -3.21 -16.81
CA ASP A 218 25.60 -4.30 -16.79
C ASP A 218 24.83 -5.62 -16.97
N GLY A 219 24.39 -5.83 -18.22
CA GLY A 219 24.26 -7.15 -18.82
C GLY A 219 23.03 -7.98 -18.44
N LYS A 220 22.08 -7.98 -19.39
CA LYS A 220 21.00 -8.97 -19.63
C LYS A 220 19.62 -8.64 -19.04
N GLY A 221 18.89 -7.83 -19.80
CA GLY A 221 17.57 -8.21 -20.29
C GLY A 221 16.35 -7.87 -19.42
N ARG A 222 15.44 -7.11 -20.04
CA ARG A 222 14.01 -6.93 -19.71
C ARG A 222 13.72 -5.83 -18.68
N HIS A 223 13.71 -4.60 -19.20
CA HIS A 223 13.26 -3.37 -18.55
C HIS A 223 11.93 -3.57 -17.80
N THR A 224 12.02 -3.59 -16.48
CA THR A 224 10.87 -3.50 -15.57
C THR A 224 11.39 -2.82 -14.30
N THR A 225 10.86 -1.64 -13.96
CA THR A 225 11.15 -0.93 -12.70
C THR A 225 10.85 -1.88 -11.54
N SER A 226 11.88 -2.58 -11.05
CA SER A 226 11.74 -3.69 -10.11
C SER A 226 12.16 -3.30 -8.69
N HIS A 227 12.70 -2.09 -8.53
CA HIS A 227 13.02 -1.50 -7.25
C HIS A 227 11.88 -0.60 -6.76
N ARG A 228 11.58 -0.68 -5.46
CA ARG A 228 10.74 0.28 -4.74
C ARG A 228 11.68 1.32 -4.16
N GLU A 229 11.34 2.59 -4.34
CA GLU A 229 12.17 3.70 -3.87
C GLU A 229 11.30 4.79 -3.26
N LEU A 230 11.76 5.34 -2.15
CA LEU A 230 11.28 6.58 -1.54
C LEU A 230 12.10 7.75 -2.08
N VAL A 231 11.43 8.65 -2.77
CA VAL A 231 12.00 9.87 -3.33
C VAL A 231 11.61 11.05 -2.45
N VAL A 232 12.59 11.83 -1.99
CA VAL A 232 12.33 13.13 -1.32
C VAL A 232 12.13 14.19 -2.40
N LEU A 233 11.00 14.88 -2.36
CA LEU A 233 10.64 15.93 -3.31
C LEU A 233 11.25 17.28 -2.90
N PRO A 234 11.41 18.23 -3.85
CA PRO A 234 11.93 19.57 -3.53
C PRO A 234 11.13 20.31 -2.45
N GLY A 235 9.82 20.04 -2.35
CA GLY A 235 8.93 20.60 -1.32
C GLY A 235 9.01 19.92 0.06
N GLY A 236 9.89 18.93 0.25
CA GLY A 236 10.09 18.22 1.52
C GLY A 236 9.16 17.02 1.76
N GLY A 237 8.08 16.88 0.99
CA GLY A 237 7.29 15.64 0.97
C GLY A 237 8.04 14.49 0.31
N MET A 238 7.51 13.27 0.49
CA MET A 238 8.14 12.05 -0.01
C MET A 238 7.16 11.24 -0.84
N LEU A 239 7.67 10.53 -1.85
CA LEU A 239 6.86 9.69 -2.72
C LEU A 239 7.51 8.33 -2.88
N ILE A 240 6.74 7.28 -2.63
CA ILE A 240 7.16 5.90 -2.86
C ILE A 240 6.59 5.43 -4.20
N ASP A 241 7.46 5.12 -5.17
CA ASP A 241 7.03 4.43 -6.39
C ASP A 241 7.00 2.92 -6.14
N THR A 242 5.86 2.30 -6.45
CA THR A 242 5.72 0.85 -6.37
C THR A 242 5.64 0.27 -7.78
N PRO A 243 6.41 -0.79 -8.09
CA PRO A 243 6.29 -1.51 -9.35
C PRO A 243 4.83 -1.87 -9.61
N GLY A 244 4.37 -1.72 -10.86
CA GLY A 244 2.98 -1.89 -11.25
C GLY A 244 2.34 -3.10 -10.60
N LEU A 245 1.41 -2.86 -9.68
CA LEU A 245 0.78 -3.91 -8.89
C LEU A 245 -0.14 -4.71 -9.83
N ARG A 246 0.31 -5.90 -10.23
CA ARG A 246 -0.57 -6.88 -10.86
C ARG A 246 -1.34 -7.56 -9.74
N GLU A 247 -2.63 -7.29 -9.70
CA GLU A 247 -3.62 -7.84 -8.76
C GLU A 247 -3.19 -7.76 -7.28
N LEU A 248 -3.60 -6.69 -6.60
CA LEU A 248 -3.58 -6.66 -5.13
C LEU A 248 -4.60 -7.70 -4.63
N GLN A 249 -4.11 -8.90 -4.29
CA GLN A 249 -4.90 -9.81 -3.46
C GLN A 249 -5.14 -9.09 -2.14
N LEU A 250 -6.41 -9.06 -1.72
CA LEU A 250 -6.80 -8.52 -0.43
C LEU A 250 -5.93 -9.19 0.65
N TRP A 251 -5.71 -8.51 1.75
CA TRP A 251 -5.13 -9.11 2.94
C TRP A 251 -5.95 -8.62 4.11
N ASP A 252 -6.62 -9.55 4.77
CA ASP A 252 -7.27 -9.25 6.05
C ASP A 252 -6.17 -9.06 7.12
N GLY A 253 -5.98 -7.80 7.51
CA GLY A 253 -5.13 -7.38 8.63
C GLY A 253 -5.89 -7.32 9.95
N GLY A 254 -7.21 -7.53 9.94
CA GLY A 254 -8.11 -7.35 11.08
C GLY A 254 -8.60 -5.90 11.26
N GLY A 255 -8.50 -5.05 10.23
CA GLY A 255 -8.99 -3.67 10.21
C GLY A 255 -10.40 -3.51 9.60
N SER A 256 -10.85 -2.25 9.53
CA SER A 256 -12.16 -1.82 9.01
C SER A 256 -12.14 -1.41 7.53
N GLY A 257 -11.10 -1.81 6.78
CA GLY A 257 -10.88 -1.27 5.42
C GLY A 257 -11.96 -1.65 4.42
N PHE A 258 -12.67 -2.76 4.64
CA PHE A 258 -13.80 -3.16 3.82
C PHE A 258 -15.03 -2.29 4.11
N GLU A 259 -15.33 -2.07 5.39
CA GLU A 259 -16.44 -1.22 5.83
C GLU A 259 -16.25 0.22 5.36
N GLU A 260 -15.04 0.76 5.42
CA GLU A 260 -14.73 2.12 4.93
C GLU A 260 -14.86 2.24 3.40
N ALA A 261 -14.39 1.23 2.65
CA ALA A 261 -14.50 1.23 1.18
C ALA A 261 -15.95 1.14 0.68
N PHE A 262 -16.85 0.61 1.50
CA PHE A 262 -18.27 0.41 1.20
C PHE A 262 -19.19 1.06 2.24
N ALA A 263 -18.76 2.19 2.81
CA ALA A 263 -19.49 2.88 3.86
C ALA A 263 -20.92 3.25 3.42
N ASP A 264 -21.12 3.55 2.13
CA ASP A 264 -22.42 3.77 1.49
C ASP A 264 -23.37 2.57 1.64
N VAL A 265 -22.83 1.35 1.48
CA VAL A 265 -23.59 0.11 1.65
C VAL A 265 -23.79 -0.21 3.13
N GLU A 266 -22.77 -0.02 3.96
CA GLU A 266 -22.82 -0.28 5.42
C GLU A 266 -23.83 0.63 6.13
N GLU A 267 -23.92 1.91 5.74
CA GLU A 267 -24.90 2.85 6.27
C GLU A 267 -26.33 2.40 5.96
N LEU A 268 -26.59 1.94 4.72
CA LEU A 268 -27.86 1.36 4.34
C LEU A 268 -28.12 0.02 5.07
N ALA A 269 -27.09 -0.78 5.28
CA ALA A 269 -27.18 -2.07 5.96
C ALA A 269 -27.65 -1.93 7.40
N ALA A 270 -27.31 -0.84 8.09
CA ALA A 270 -27.79 -0.52 9.44
C ALA A 270 -29.33 -0.39 9.53
N GLY A 271 -30.00 -0.09 8.41
CA GLY A 271 -31.46 -0.06 8.31
C GLY A 271 -32.12 -1.42 8.06
N CYS A 272 -31.35 -2.50 7.89
CA CYS A 272 -31.90 -3.82 7.64
C CYS A 272 -32.69 -4.35 8.84
N ARG A 273 -33.76 -5.08 8.55
CA ARG A 273 -34.55 -5.77 9.58
C ARG A 273 -33.73 -6.77 10.41
N PHE A 274 -32.73 -7.40 9.80
CA PHE A 274 -31.89 -8.43 10.41
C PHE A 274 -30.45 -7.95 10.50
N SER A 275 -29.79 -8.21 11.63
CA SER A 275 -28.39 -7.83 11.88
C SER A 275 -27.36 -8.67 11.10
N ASP A 276 -27.76 -9.84 10.59
CA ASP A 276 -26.95 -10.77 9.80
C ASP A 276 -27.45 -10.85 8.34
N CYS A 277 -28.07 -9.78 7.84
CA CYS A 277 -28.59 -9.72 6.48
C CYS A 277 -27.45 -9.84 5.46
N ALA A 278 -27.47 -10.87 4.58
CA ALA A 278 -26.50 -11.02 3.49
C ALA A 278 -26.89 -10.19 2.25
N HIS A 279 -27.94 -9.38 2.40
CA HIS A 279 -28.56 -8.54 1.39
C HIS A 279 -28.97 -9.27 0.11
N LEU A 280 -29.12 -10.60 0.08
CA LEU A 280 -29.40 -11.38 -1.12
C LEU A 280 -30.87 -11.36 -1.54
N ARG A 281 -31.77 -11.72 -0.61
CA ARG A 281 -33.21 -11.90 -0.83
C ARG A 281 -34.05 -11.70 0.45
N GLU A 282 -33.42 -11.23 1.52
CA GLU A 282 -34.01 -11.16 2.85
C GLU A 282 -35.16 -10.14 2.87
N PRO A 283 -36.30 -10.46 3.50
CA PRO A 283 -37.42 -9.54 3.59
C PRO A 283 -37.08 -8.38 4.53
N GLY A 284 -37.38 -7.15 4.11
CA GLY A 284 -37.03 -5.94 4.89
C GLY A 284 -35.54 -5.60 4.86
N CYS A 285 -34.83 -6.01 3.80
CA CYS A 285 -33.47 -5.57 3.53
C CYS A 285 -33.49 -4.14 2.98
N ALA A 286 -32.98 -3.18 3.76
CA ALA A 286 -32.90 -1.78 3.37
C ALA A 286 -31.96 -1.57 2.16
N VAL A 287 -30.89 -2.36 2.07
CA VAL A 287 -29.96 -2.32 0.93
C VAL A 287 -30.63 -2.73 -0.37
N LEU A 288 -31.45 -3.79 -0.37
CA LEU A 288 -32.20 -4.21 -1.55
C LEU A 288 -33.26 -3.18 -1.94
N ALA A 289 -33.96 -2.62 -0.97
CA ALA A 289 -34.92 -1.53 -1.22
C ALA A 289 -34.23 -0.31 -1.85
N ALA A 290 -33.05 0.09 -1.36
CA ALA A 290 -32.27 1.16 -1.94
C ALA A 290 -31.82 0.88 -3.38
N VAL A 291 -31.57 -0.38 -3.73
CA VAL A 291 -31.31 -0.77 -5.12
C VAL A 291 -32.57 -0.67 -5.98
N ASP A 292 -33.70 -1.15 -5.48
CA ASP A 292 -34.99 -1.11 -6.19
C ASP A 292 -35.46 0.34 -6.44
N ASP A 293 -35.18 1.24 -5.48
CA ASP A 293 -35.48 2.68 -5.56
C ASP A 293 -34.43 3.48 -6.35
N GLY A 294 -33.35 2.84 -6.81
CA GLY A 294 -32.28 3.47 -7.59
C GLY A 294 -31.30 4.34 -6.79
N VAL A 295 -31.39 4.35 -5.46
CA VAL A 295 -30.46 5.05 -4.56
C VAL A 295 -29.09 4.39 -4.56
N LEU A 296 -29.04 3.05 -4.59
CA LEU A 296 -27.80 2.27 -4.67
C LEU A 296 -27.72 1.55 -6.04
N PRO A 297 -26.67 1.78 -6.84
CA PRO A 297 -26.50 1.05 -8.09
C PRO A 297 -26.37 -0.48 -7.86
N LEU A 298 -27.09 -1.29 -8.64
CA LEU A 298 -27.01 -2.76 -8.53
C LEU A 298 -25.59 -3.30 -8.70
N GLU A 299 -24.78 -2.68 -9.57
CA GLU A 299 -23.37 -3.06 -9.76
C GLU A 299 -22.53 -2.83 -8.49
N ARG A 300 -22.79 -1.75 -7.74
CA ARG A 300 -22.11 -1.46 -6.46
C ARG A 300 -22.37 -2.56 -5.44
N LEU A 301 -23.62 -3.00 -5.30
CA LEU A 301 -23.99 -4.13 -4.44
C LEU A 301 -23.38 -5.46 -4.91
N ARG A 302 -23.22 -5.66 -6.23
CA ARG A 302 -22.52 -6.84 -6.78
C ARG A 302 -21.04 -6.82 -6.40
N SER A 303 -20.38 -5.66 -6.51
CA SER A 303 -18.99 -5.47 -6.09
C SER A 303 -18.79 -5.74 -4.59
N TYR A 304 -19.63 -5.14 -3.74
CA TYR A 304 -19.66 -5.37 -2.29
C TYR A 304 -19.67 -6.86 -1.96
N ARG A 305 -20.70 -7.59 -2.40
CA ARG A 305 -20.85 -9.03 -2.13
C ARG A 305 -19.70 -9.87 -2.70
N LYS A 306 -19.11 -9.46 -3.83
CA LYS A 306 -17.99 -10.18 -4.43
C LYS A 306 -16.74 -10.04 -3.56
N LEU A 307 -16.40 -8.82 -3.16
CA LEU A 307 -15.22 -8.54 -2.33
C LEU A 307 -15.39 -9.12 -0.92
N GLU A 308 -16.57 -9.02 -0.32
CA GLU A 308 -16.88 -9.64 0.97
C GLU A 308 -16.61 -11.15 0.96
N ARG A 309 -17.08 -11.87 -0.07
CA ARG A 309 -16.83 -13.32 -0.23
C ARG A 309 -15.36 -13.63 -0.42
N GLU A 310 -14.62 -12.79 -1.16
CA GLU A 310 -13.17 -12.96 -1.34
C GLU A 310 -12.44 -12.81 0.00
N LEU A 311 -12.81 -11.80 0.80
CA LEU A 311 -12.27 -11.54 2.13
C LEU A 311 -12.56 -12.71 3.08
N GLN A 312 -13.83 -13.15 3.19
CA GLN A 312 -14.22 -14.28 4.02
C GLN A 312 -13.46 -15.58 3.65
N ARG A 313 -13.26 -15.84 2.36
CA ARG A 313 -12.45 -16.99 1.90
C ARG A 313 -11.00 -16.87 2.34
N GLN A 314 -10.47 -15.65 2.34
CA GLN A 314 -9.11 -15.40 2.78
C GLN A 314 -8.94 -15.56 4.28
N VAL A 315 -9.86 -15.01 5.09
CA VAL A 315 -9.85 -15.19 6.56
C VAL A 315 -9.80 -16.67 6.92
N ARG A 316 -10.65 -17.49 6.27
CA ARG A 316 -10.64 -18.96 6.44
C ARG A 316 -9.30 -19.59 6.06
N ARG A 317 -8.72 -19.20 4.91
CA ARG A 317 -7.38 -19.70 4.52
C ARG A 317 -6.30 -19.32 5.52
N GLN A 318 -6.36 -18.11 6.08
CA GLN A 318 -5.41 -17.66 7.09
C GLN A 318 -5.58 -18.42 8.41
N SER A 319 -6.82 -18.64 8.88
CA SER A 319 -7.08 -19.42 10.10
C SER A 319 -6.53 -20.84 9.95
N ASP A 320 -6.82 -21.49 8.82
CA ASP A 320 -6.36 -22.85 8.52
C ASP A 320 -4.83 -22.91 8.46
N ALA A 321 -4.19 -21.93 7.81
CA ALA A 321 -2.72 -21.85 7.73
C ALA A 321 -2.07 -21.62 9.10
N ARG A 322 -2.65 -20.75 9.94
CA ARG A 322 -2.18 -20.50 11.32
C ARG A 322 -2.28 -21.78 12.17
N GLU A 323 -3.38 -22.51 12.06
CA GLU A 323 -3.57 -23.77 12.78
C GLU A 323 -2.56 -24.84 12.34
N LEU A 324 -2.35 -25.00 11.02
CA LEU A 324 -1.35 -25.92 10.49
C LEU A 324 0.08 -25.55 10.93
N ALA A 325 0.41 -24.25 10.97
CA ALA A 325 1.71 -23.77 11.43
C ALA A 325 1.92 -24.04 12.93
N ALA A 326 0.89 -23.84 13.76
CA ALA A 326 0.92 -24.16 15.19
C ALA A 326 1.17 -25.66 15.41
N ARG A 327 0.40 -26.54 14.74
CA ARG A 327 0.58 -27.99 14.79
C ARG A 327 2.00 -28.42 14.37
N ARG A 328 2.54 -27.84 13.28
CA ARG A 328 3.93 -28.12 12.84
C ARG A 328 4.97 -27.68 13.88
N LYS A 329 4.75 -26.56 14.57
CA LYS A 329 5.64 -26.06 15.63
C LYS A 329 5.63 -27.00 16.84
N GLU A 330 4.46 -27.51 17.22
CA GLU A 330 4.32 -28.52 18.28
C GLU A 330 5.03 -29.82 17.93
N ILE A 331 4.81 -30.35 16.73
CA ILE A 331 5.51 -31.56 16.24
C ILE A 331 7.03 -31.34 16.28
N ARG A 332 7.54 -30.19 15.78
CA ARG A 332 8.96 -29.87 15.83
C ARG A 332 9.51 -29.78 17.26
N LYS A 333 8.76 -29.17 18.18
CA LYS A 333 9.15 -29.12 19.61
C LYS A 333 9.24 -30.53 20.20
N PHE A 334 8.24 -31.36 19.94
CA PHE A 334 8.19 -32.76 20.38
C PHE A 334 9.33 -33.61 19.78
N THR A 335 9.61 -33.48 18.49
CA THR A 335 10.76 -34.18 17.86
C THR A 335 12.10 -33.71 18.46
N ARG A 336 12.20 -32.43 18.85
CA ARG A 336 13.42 -31.87 19.45
C ARG A 336 13.60 -32.30 20.90
N SER A 337 12.53 -32.50 21.68
CA SER A 337 12.61 -33.06 23.03
C SER A 337 13.02 -34.53 23.00
N LEU A 338 12.42 -35.33 22.10
CA LEU A 338 12.81 -36.74 21.92
C LEU A 338 14.28 -36.93 21.53
N ARG A 339 14.88 -35.99 20.79
CA ARG A 339 16.32 -36.01 20.47
C ARG A 339 17.23 -35.56 21.60
N LYS A 340 16.71 -34.82 22.59
CA LYS A 340 17.45 -34.42 23.80
C LYS A 340 17.43 -35.50 24.87
N ASP A 341 16.35 -36.28 24.94
CA ASP A 341 16.19 -37.36 25.93
C ASP A 341 16.89 -38.67 25.50
N ALA A 342 17.48 -38.70 24.30
CA ALA A 342 18.18 -39.85 23.71
C ALA A 342 19.72 -39.77 23.86
N TRP A 343 20.25 -38.88 24.70
CA TRP A 343 21.68 -38.71 24.98
C TRP A 343 21.99 -38.72 26.48
#